data_AF-A0AAE5S2A8-F1
#
_entry.id   AF-A0AAE5S2A8-F1
#
_cell.length_a   1.000
_cell.length_b   1.000
_cell.length_c   1.000
_cell.angle_alpha   90.00
_cell.angle_beta   90.00
_cell.angle_gamma   90.00
#
_symmetry.space_group_name_H-M   'P 1'
#
loop_
_entity.id
_entity.type
_entity.pdbx_description
1 polymer ?
#
loop_
_entity_poly.entity_id
_entity_poly.type
_entity_poly.pdbx_seq_one_letter_code
_entity_poly.pdbx_strand_id
1 'polypeptide(L)' 'MNVTLRQLRVFLAVARAHSFSRAGDTIGLTQPAVSRSISELEGELGLKLLDRTTR' A
#
# COMPACT_ATOMS: atom_id res chain seq x y z
N MET A 1 -14.56 -0.61 10.19
CA MET A 1 -14.10 -0.29 8.82
C MET A 1 -13.93 1.20 8.69
N ASN A 2 -12.76 1.70 9.06
CA ASN A 2 -12.33 3.07 8.85
C ASN A 2 -11.34 3.11 7.67
N VAL A 3 -11.81 2.69 6.50
CA VAL A 3 -11.01 2.63 5.27
C VAL A 3 -11.08 3.97 4.55
N THR A 4 -9.92 4.51 4.18
CA THR A 4 -9.82 5.79 3.46
C THR A 4 -9.58 5.58 1.96
N LEU A 5 -10.08 6.51 1.14
CA LEU A 5 -9.79 6.52 -0.30
C LEU A 5 -8.29 6.62 -0.61
N ARG A 6 -7.52 7.29 0.27
CA ARG A 6 -6.07 7.36 0.18
C ARG A 6 -5.44 5.98 0.29
N GLN A 7 -5.84 5.16 1.26
CA GLN A 7 -5.33 3.80 1.43
C GLN A 7 -5.63 2.93 0.21
N LEU A 8 -6.84 3.04 -0.37
CA LEU A 8 -7.20 2.31 -1.60
C LEU A 8 -6.37 2.77 -2.82
N ARG A 9 -6.09 4.07 -2.95
CA ARG A 9 -5.21 4.60 -4.00
C ARG A 9 -3.77 4.11 -3.84
N VAL A 10 -3.27 4.07 -2.61
CA VAL A 10 -1.94 3.52 -2.30
C VAL A 10 -1.88 2.03 -2.65
N PHE A 11 -2.89 1.24 -2.28
CA PHE A 11 -2.98 -0.17 -2.67
C PHE A 11 -2.96 -0.36 -4.19
N LEU A 12 -3.80 0.37 -4.94
CA LEU A 12 -3.80 0.32 -6.40
C LEU A 12 -2.44 0.70 -7.00
N ALA A 13 -1.76 1.70 -6.45
CA ALA A 13 -0.43 2.08 -6.92
C ALA A 13 0.60 0.97 -6.70
N VAL A 14 0.60 0.32 -5.52
CA VAL A 14 1.51 -0.80 -5.23
C VAL A 14 1.20 -2.01 -6.10
N ALA A 15 -0.08 -2.35 -6.27
CA ALA A 15 -0.52 -3.46 -7.10
C ALA A 15 -0.09 -3.30 -8.57
N ARG A 16 -0.11 -2.06 -9.10
CA ARG A 16 0.34 -1.75 -10.46
C ARG A 16 1.86 -1.71 -10.60
N ALA A 17 2.55 -1.17 -9.60
CA ALA A 17 4.00 -0.96 -9.65
C ALA A 17 4.81 -2.21 -9.29
N HIS A 18 4.19 -3.20 -8.62
CA HIS A 18 4.86 -4.36 -8.01
C HIS A 18 6.05 -3.98 -7.11
N SER A 19 6.07 -2.75 -6.60
CA SER A 19 7.16 -2.18 -5.81
C SER A 19 6.63 -1.05 -4.95
N PHE A 20 6.90 -1.12 -3.64
CA PHE A 20 6.52 -0.07 -2.69
C PHE A 20 7.24 1.25 -2.97
N SER A 21 8.52 1.20 -3.37
CA SER A 21 9.30 2.39 -3.70
C SER A 21 8.75 3.06 -4.96
N ARG A 22 8.60 2.32 -6.08
CA ARG A 22 8.07 2.89 -7.33
C ARG A 22 6.63 3.41 -7.17
N ALA A 23 5.80 2.71 -6.39
CA ALA A 23 4.45 3.17 -6.09
C ALA A 23 4.49 4.53 -5.38
N GLY A 24 5.37 4.67 -4.39
CA GLY A 24 5.62 5.94 -3.69
C GLY A 24 6.02 7.06 -4.64
N ASP A 25 7.01 6.81 -5.50
CA ASP A 25 7.49 7.78 -6.49
C ASP A 25 6.36 8.25 -7.42
N THR A 26 5.46 7.33 -7.81
CA THR A 26 4.34 7.61 -8.73
C THR A 26 3.26 8.49 -8.09
N ILE A 27 3.06 8.39 -6.77
CA ILE A 27 1.98 9.09 -6.05
C ILE A 27 2.48 10.15 -5.07
N GLY A 28 3.77 10.49 -5.13
CA GLY A 28 4.40 11.52 -4.27
C GLY A 28 4.49 11.13 -2.79
N LEU A 29 4.67 9.85 -2.49
CA LEU A 29 4.83 9.34 -1.12
C LEU A 29 6.17 8.66 -0.94
N THR A 30 6.71 8.71 0.28
CA THR A 30 7.89 7.91 0.64
C THR A 30 7.51 6.43 0.77
N GLN A 31 8.45 5.53 0.49
CA GLN A 31 8.25 4.08 0.65
C GLN A 31 7.72 3.69 2.06
N PRO A 32 8.22 4.27 3.18
CA PRO A 32 7.65 3.98 4.50
C PRO A 32 6.19 4.43 4.66
N ALA A 33 5.81 5.56 4.05
CA ALA A 33 4.43 6.05 4.08
C ALA A 33 3.49 5.14 3.28
N VAL A 34 3.95 4.61 2.16
CA VAL A 34 3.23 3.59 1.38
C VAL A 34 3.05 2.32 2.21
N SER A 35 4.13 1.78 2.78
CA SER A 35 4.12 0.55 3.60
C SER A 35 3.18 0.67 4.81
N ARG A 36 3.22 1.82 5.51
CA ARG A 36 2.30 2.09 6.64
C ARG A 36 0.84 2.10 6.17
N SER A 37 0.54 2.82 5.09
CA SER A 37 -0.82 2.92 4.56
C SER A 37 -1.39 1.56 4.13
N ILE A 38 -0.56 0.66 3.59
CA ILE A 38 -0.98 -0.72 3.29
C ILE A 38 -1.24 -1.51 4.57
N SER A 39 -0.33 -1.41 5.55
CA SER A 39 -0.46 -2.15 6.81
C SER A 39 -1.71 -1.75 7.60
N GLU A 40 -2.05 -0.46 7.61
CA GLU A 40 -3.30 0.05 8.19
C GLU A 40 -4.54 -0.48 7.44
N LEU A 41 -4.49 -0.50 6.10
CA LEU A 41 -5.59 -1.03 5.29
C LEU A 41 -5.82 -2.53 5.54
N GLU A 42 -4.75 -3.32 5.56
CA GLU A 42 -4.81 -4.74 5.90
C GLU A 42 -5.37 -4.95 7.31
N GLY A 43 -5.01 -4.10 8.26
CA GLY A 43 -5.54 -4.12 9.63
C GLY A 43 -7.04 -3.83 9.69
N GLU A 44 -7.51 -2.81 8.98
CA GLU A 44 -8.94 -2.45 8.90
C GLU A 44 -9.80 -3.52 8.21
N LEU A 45 -9.22 -4.28 7.28
CA LEU A 45 -9.89 -5.37 6.57
C LEU A 45 -9.73 -6.72 7.26
N GLY A 46 -8.80 -6.85 8.21
CA GLY A 46 -8.50 -8.11 8.90
C GLY A 46 -7.88 -9.18 7.99
N LEU A 47 -7.26 -8.79 6.86
CA LEU A 47 -6.71 -9.72 5.89
C LEU A 47 -5.48 -9.14 5.18
N LYS A 48 -4.61 -10.03 4.68
CA LYS A 48 -3.44 -9.68 3.87
C LYS A 48 -3.87 -9.39 2.45
N LEU A 49 -3.46 -8.23 1.93
CA LEU A 49 -3.77 -7.79 0.57
C LEU A 49 -2.61 -8.03 -0.40
N LEU A 50 -1.39 -8.05 0.12
CA LEU A 50 -0.17 -8.19 -0.68
C LEU A 50 0.78 -9.21 -0.04
N ASP A 51 1.27 -10.14 -0.86
CA ASP A 51 2.36 -11.04 -0.47
C ASP A 51 3.70 -10.29 -0.59
N ARG A 52 4.32 -10.02 0.55
CA ARG A 52 5.64 -9.37 0.62
C ARG A 52 6.71 -10.42 0.40
N THR A 53 6.94 -10.79 -0.85
CA THR A 53 8.07 -11.64 -1.25
C THR A 53 9.29 -10.75 -1.50
N THR A 54 10.35 -10.95 -0.72
CA THR A 54 11.72 -10.61 -1.13
C THR A 54 12.13 -11.69 -2.11
N ARG A 55 12.17 -11.38 -3.40
CA ARG A 55 12.96 -12.19 -4.34
C ARG A 55 14.42 -11.79 -4.20
#